data_AF-A0A832LS86-F1
#
_entry.id   AF-A0A832LS86-F1
#
_cell.length_a   1.000
_cell.length_b   1.000
_cell.length_c   1.000
_cell.angle_alpha   90.00
_cell.angle_beta   90.00
_cell.angle_gamma   90.00
#
_symmetry.space_group_name_H-M   'P 1'
#
loop_
_entity.id
_entity.type
_entity.pdbx_description
1 polymer ?
#
loop_
_entity_poly.entity_id
_entity_poly.type
_entity_poly.pdbx_seq_one_letter_code
_entity_poly.pdbx_strand_id
1 'polypeptide(L)'
;MKKQIILLLLPIIIFCMIGTSSAENTTTQNTPEILIISSSPNEVALINKVAEDPSIKNQIKLRGEPGRTDTNLTYEVKGDLIIFGTRSGLSAPVWETLKDKVKAAKNNGSYVMICVEPSARQNYAPILELQNIDTNDTRYIQTLKYLNYTSYENLKRLTIFLAVSFFNYTATIEPPIERPLWGIYHPDAPEIFNNLTSYLQWYNNTGKYNESSPTIGILTTEYTDMARDGPLLDALIRALEAKNANVIVATYTYRDPKSIEYLLLNGKPAIDAAIVISRGGLLNSQNWTQGIKDLQKLNVTVLNGIRLFSPNMTVQDWENSIQGVPSSELYQLAFAEMDGIIEPIVISAKETDPQTGIIYNKPIPYQIEWLVNRTLSWAKLKRLPNSLKKIVITYYSEGGGKANVGADIDYYLNAQASIKRLLEAMKERGYYLGKKPLLSEDELAKLMAEIGSNIGTWAPGELEKRVKEGQVILISEGEYLRWFNELPEDKKKEVIDAWGPPPGKIMVYSNSTGKYIVIPMLEFGNILLAPEPVWG
;
A
#
# COMPACT_ATOMS: atom_id res chain seq x y z
N MET A 1 72.41 6.40 -32.11
CA MET A 1 72.91 7.54 -32.92
C MET A 1 71.88 7.86 -33.99
N LYS A 2 71.54 9.16 -34.11
CA LYS A 2 70.79 9.85 -35.19
C LYS A 2 69.30 9.51 -35.38
N LYS A 3 68.47 10.44 -34.90
CA LYS A 3 67.09 10.71 -35.31
C LYS A 3 67.06 11.16 -36.78
N GLN A 4 66.05 10.74 -37.55
CA GLN A 4 65.64 11.40 -38.78
C GLN A 4 64.14 11.72 -38.72
N ILE A 5 63.88 13.00 -38.94
CA ILE A 5 62.58 13.65 -39.12
C ILE A 5 62.29 13.63 -40.62
N ILE A 6 61.07 13.23 -41.02
CA ILE A 6 60.58 13.43 -42.38
C ILE A 6 59.43 14.43 -42.31
N LEU A 7 59.68 15.59 -42.90
CA LEU A 7 58.75 16.68 -43.16
C LEU A 7 58.40 16.59 -44.65
N LEU A 8 57.10 16.52 -44.99
CA LEU A 8 56.64 16.49 -46.38
C LEU A 8 55.91 17.81 -46.69
N LEU A 9 56.47 18.53 -47.65
CA LEU A 9 55.97 19.76 -48.27
C LEU A 9 54.73 19.47 -49.14
N LEU A 10 53.76 20.39 -49.16
CA LEU A 10 52.78 20.54 -50.23
C LEU A 10 52.70 22.01 -50.67
N PRO A 11 52.46 22.29 -51.98
CA PRO A 11 52.68 23.60 -52.57
C PRO A 11 51.49 24.56 -52.43
N ILE A 12 51.84 25.84 -52.43
CA ILE A 12 50.96 27.02 -52.48
C ILE A 12 50.41 27.17 -53.90
N ILE A 13 49.09 27.23 -54.04
CA ILE A 13 48.41 27.76 -55.25
C ILE A 13 47.46 28.86 -54.78
N ILE A 14 47.72 30.08 -55.27
CA ILE A 14 46.88 31.26 -55.14
C ILE A 14 45.87 31.26 -56.28
N PHE A 15 44.57 31.40 -56.00
CA PHE A 15 43.58 31.83 -56.99
C PHE A 15 42.67 32.91 -56.40
N CYS A 16 42.57 34.02 -57.13
CA CYS A 16 41.82 35.22 -56.80
C CYS A 16 40.29 34.98 -56.77
N MET A 17 39.64 35.74 -55.90
CA MET A 17 38.20 35.90 -55.78
C MET A 17 37.54 36.36 -57.09
N ILE A 18 36.40 35.75 -57.43
CA ILE A 18 35.25 36.46 -58.00
C ILE A 18 34.03 35.96 -57.21
N GLY A 19 33.34 36.89 -56.57
CA GLY A 19 32.24 36.61 -55.66
C GLY A 19 30.96 36.19 -56.37
N THR A 20 30.28 35.23 -55.77
CA THR A 20 28.83 35.12 -55.78
C THR A 20 28.38 34.86 -54.35
N SER A 21 27.67 35.84 -53.78
CA SER A 21 27.06 35.73 -52.47
C SER A 21 25.89 34.73 -52.53
N SER A 22 26.11 33.49 -52.12
CA SER A 22 25.02 32.70 -51.54
C SER A 22 24.94 33.09 -50.07
N ALA A 23 24.00 33.97 -49.74
CA ALA A 23 23.62 34.20 -48.37
C ALA A 23 23.15 32.86 -47.79
N GLU A 24 24.01 32.20 -47.01
CA GLU A 24 23.56 31.20 -46.05
C GLU A 24 22.71 31.95 -45.04
N ASN A 25 21.40 31.83 -45.22
CA ASN A 25 20.41 32.20 -44.24
C ASN A 25 20.54 31.23 -43.06
N THR A 26 21.59 31.36 -42.25
CA THR A 26 21.61 30.83 -40.89
C THR A 26 20.76 31.74 -40.02
N THR A 27 19.45 31.76 -40.29
CA THR A 27 18.49 31.91 -39.21
C THR A 27 18.77 30.77 -38.25
N THR A 28 19.37 31.07 -37.09
CA THR A 28 19.25 30.23 -35.91
C THR A 28 17.76 30.02 -35.67
N GLN A 29 17.19 28.95 -36.21
CA GLN A 29 15.86 28.51 -35.82
C GLN A 29 15.95 28.25 -34.33
N ASN A 30 15.31 29.11 -33.56
CA ASN A 30 15.23 28.97 -32.12
C ASN A 30 14.55 27.62 -31.88
N THR A 31 15.27 26.66 -31.30
CA THR A 31 14.74 25.32 -31.03
C THR A 31 13.51 25.47 -30.13
N PRO A 32 12.31 25.02 -30.56
CA PRO A 32 11.11 25.20 -29.77
C PRO A 32 11.25 24.60 -28.36
N GLU A 33 10.74 25.31 -27.37
CA GLU A 33 10.73 24.87 -25.97
C GLU A 33 9.33 24.41 -25.53
N ILE A 34 9.24 23.18 -25.06
CA ILE A 34 8.03 22.62 -24.44
C ILE A 34 8.25 22.52 -22.93
N LEU A 35 7.42 23.20 -22.16
CA LEU A 35 7.39 23.12 -20.71
C LEU A 35 6.18 22.28 -20.26
N ILE A 36 6.40 21.26 -19.45
CA ILE A 36 5.34 20.46 -18.82
C ILE A 36 5.45 20.58 -17.31
N ILE A 37 4.43 21.11 -16.66
CA ILE A 37 4.36 21.22 -15.19
C ILE A 37 3.44 20.12 -14.67
N SER A 38 3.97 19.24 -13.82
CA SER A 38 3.23 18.09 -13.26
C SER A 38 3.28 18.06 -11.73
N SER A 39 2.17 17.64 -11.11
CA SER A 39 2.10 17.34 -9.68
C SER A 39 2.74 16.00 -9.31
N SER A 40 3.08 15.16 -10.28
CA SER A 40 3.73 13.88 -10.08
C SER A 40 5.26 14.00 -10.26
N PRO A 41 6.05 13.79 -9.19
CA PRO A 41 7.52 13.79 -9.30
C PRO A 41 8.05 12.76 -10.30
N ASN A 42 7.39 11.59 -10.41
CA ASN A 42 7.77 10.55 -11.35
C ASN A 42 7.52 10.97 -12.80
N GLU A 43 6.44 11.69 -13.08
CA GLU A 43 6.21 12.24 -14.41
C GLU A 43 7.27 13.28 -14.75
N VAL A 44 7.63 14.16 -13.81
CA VAL A 44 8.71 15.15 -14.01
C VAL A 44 10.04 14.46 -14.31
N ALA A 45 10.40 13.42 -13.54
CA ALA A 45 11.60 12.61 -13.80
C ALA A 45 11.57 11.97 -15.19
N LEU A 46 10.43 11.40 -15.60
CA LEU A 46 10.28 10.80 -16.93
C LEU A 46 10.37 11.83 -18.05
N ILE A 47 9.73 13.01 -17.90
CA ILE A 47 9.80 14.10 -18.88
C ILE A 47 11.25 14.53 -19.08
N ASN A 48 11.98 14.75 -17.99
CA ASN A 48 13.39 15.16 -18.06
C ASN A 48 14.29 14.04 -18.60
N LYS A 49 13.95 12.76 -18.38
CA LYS A 49 14.63 11.63 -19.02
C LYS A 49 14.36 11.59 -20.54
N VAL A 50 13.14 11.87 -20.97
CA VAL A 50 12.78 11.96 -22.40
C VAL A 50 13.48 13.16 -23.06
N ALA A 51 13.67 14.27 -22.33
CA ALA A 51 14.41 15.44 -22.82
C ALA A 51 15.86 15.11 -23.22
N GLU A 52 16.46 14.10 -22.57
CA GLU A 52 17.82 13.62 -22.88
C GLU A 52 17.86 12.53 -23.95
N ASP A 53 16.72 12.04 -24.45
CA ASP A 53 16.67 11.05 -25.53
C ASP A 53 17.32 11.64 -26.81
N PRO A 54 18.25 10.94 -27.47
CA PRO A 54 18.89 11.40 -28.70
C PRO A 54 17.92 11.80 -29.82
N SER A 55 16.73 11.19 -29.89
CA SER A 55 15.71 11.54 -30.86
C SER A 55 14.95 12.82 -30.51
N ILE A 56 15.05 13.31 -29.27
CA ILE A 56 14.36 14.51 -28.78
C ILE A 56 15.33 15.68 -28.59
N LYS A 57 16.44 15.48 -27.88
CA LYS A 57 17.36 16.54 -27.39
C LYS A 57 17.88 17.47 -28.49
N ASN A 58 18.07 16.94 -29.70
CA ASN A 58 18.58 17.69 -30.86
C ASN A 58 17.48 18.38 -31.68
N GLN A 59 16.20 18.13 -31.36
CA GLN A 59 15.05 18.59 -32.11
C GLN A 59 14.21 19.58 -31.31
N ILE A 60 13.94 19.32 -30.03
CA ILE A 60 13.08 20.15 -29.18
C ILE A 60 13.70 20.26 -27.80
N LYS A 61 13.60 21.43 -27.19
CA LYS A 61 13.94 21.62 -25.79
C LYS A 61 12.73 21.24 -24.93
N LEU A 62 12.74 20.03 -24.37
CA LEU A 62 11.71 19.57 -23.43
C LEU A 62 12.15 19.85 -21.99
N ARG A 63 11.25 20.36 -21.16
CA ARG A 63 11.51 20.60 -19.73
C ARG A 63 10.31 20.21 -18.88
N GLY A 64 10.55 19.37 -17.88
CA GLY A 64 9.58 19.01 -16.84
C GLY A 64 9.86 19.78 -15.55
N GLU A 65 8.85 20.44 -15.00
CA GLU A 65 8.96 21.20 -13.75
C GLU A 65 7.95 20.72 -12.68
N PRO A 66 8.32 20.78 -11.38
CA PRO A 66 7.46 20.30 -10.32
C PRO A 66 6.30 21.25 -10.04
N GLY A 67 5.12 20.67 -9.80
CA GLY A 67 3.89 21.37 -9.40
C GLY A 67 3.11 20.62 -8.32
N ARG A 68 3.79 19.85 -7.47
CA ARG A 68 3.14 19.07 -6.39
C ARG A 68 2.75 19.95 -5.20
N THR A 69 3.61 20.89 -4.83
CA THR A 69 3.47 21.80 -3.69
C THR A 69 3.76 23.22 -4.15
N ASP A 70 3.20 24.20 -3.44
CA ASP A 70 3.43 25.64 -3.65
C ASP A 70 4.80 26.11 -3.13
N THR A 71 5.52 25.24 -2.42
CA THR A 71 6.88 25.47 -1.98
C THR A 71 7.89 25.31 -3.13
N ASN A 72 8.91 26.18 -3.16
CA ASN A 72 10.02 26.13 -4.11
C ASN A 72 9.68 26.26 -5.61
N LEU A 73 8.55 26.88 -5.96
CA LEU A 73 8.14 27.18 -7.36
C LEU A 73 8.89 28.39 -7.96
N THR A 74 10.23 28.38 -7.85
CA THR A 74 11.12 29.51 -8.24
C THR A 74 11.51 29.51 -9.71
N TYR A 75 11.23 28.43 -10.45
CA TYR A 75 11.57 28.30 -11.87
C TYR A 75 10.80 29.31 -12.76
N GLU A 76 11.37 29.56 -13.93
CA GLU A 76 10.72 30.36 -14.98
C GLU A 76 9.68 29.51 -15.74
N VAL A 77 8.50 30.08 -15.91
CA VAL A 77 7.44 29.53 -16.77
C VAL A 77 7.58 30.21 -18.14
N LYS A 78 8.34 29.57 -19.03
CA LYS A 78 8.58 30.02 -20.40
C LYS A 78 8.71 28.82 -21.34
N GLY A 79 8.35 29.01 -22.59
CA GLY A 79 8.44 28.03 -23.66
C GLY A 79 7.41 28.35 -24.74
N ASP A 80 7.61 27.86 -25.96
CA ASP A 80 6.66 28.06 -27.06
C ASP A 80 5.35 27.28 -26.85
N LEU A 81 5.40 26.19 -26.08
CA LEU A 81 4.23 25.43 -25.62
C LEU A 81 4.36 25.08 -24.14
N ILE A 82 3.29 25.32 -23.38
CA ILE A 82 3.20 25.05 -21.94
C ILE A 82 2.01 24.12 -21.69
N ILE A 83 2.30 22.94 -21.13
CA ILE A 83 1.28 22.05 -20.57
C ILE A 83 1.24 22.27 -19.06
N PHE A 84 0.13 22.83 -18.61
CA PHE A 84 -0.09 23.24 -17.24
C PHE A 84 -1.01 22.24 -16.52
N GLY A 85 -0.40 21.37 -15.73
CA GLY A 85 -1.05 20.19 -15.19
C GLY A 85 -1.09 19.05 -16.22
N THR A 86 -0.81 17.84 -15.74
CA THR A 86 -1.12 16.58 -16.42
C THR A 86 -2.43 16.02 -15.86
N ARG A 87 -2.76 14.75 -16.10
CA ARG A 87 -4.04 14.14 -15.69
C ARG A 87 -4.48 14.44 -14.26
N SER A 88 -3.55 14.42 -13.30
CA SER A 88 -3.83 14.70 -11.87
C SER A 88 -4.07 16.17 -11.55
N GLY A 89 -3.73 17.06 -12.49
CA GLY A 89 -3.75 18.50 -12.36
C GLY A 89 -2.86 19.04 -11.23
N LEU A 90 -3.01 20.33 -10.93
CA LEU A 90 -2.24 21.04 -9.91
C LEU A 90 -3.18 21.51 -8.81
N SER A 91 -2.74 21.48 -7.55
CA SER A 91 -3.58 21.98 -6.45
C SER A 91 -3.78 23.50 -6.51
N ALA A 92 -4.82 24.00 -5.86
CA ALA A 92 -5.11 25.44 -5.83
C ALA A 92 -3.92 26.33 -5.41
N PRO A 93 -3.21 26.03 -4.31
CA PRO A 93 -2.04 26.80 -3.92
C PRO A 93 -0.95 26.86 -5.02
N VAL A 94 -0.74 25.75 -5.74
CA VAL A 94 0.28 25.67 -6.81
C VAL A 94 -0.11 26.56 -7.97
N TRP A 95 -1.32 26.40 -8.51
CA TRP A 95 -1.68 27.19 -9.69
C TRP A 95 -1.91 28.66 -9.35
N GLU A 96 -2.35 29.02 -8.15
CA GLU A 96 -2.41 30.42 -7.69
C GLU A 96 -1.02 31.07 -7.70
N THR A 97 0.01 30.33 -7.31
CA THR A 97 1.41 30.79 -7.30
C THR A 97 1.97 30.96 -8.71
N LEU A 98 1.54 30.12 -9.66
CA LEU A 98 2.06 30.11 -11.03
C LEU A 98 1.25 30.95 -12.02
N LYS A 99 0.01 31.32 -11.69
CA LYS A 99 -0.95 31.94 -12.63
C LYS A 99 -0.39 33.15 -13.36
N ASP A 100 0.29 34.05 -12.66
CA ASP A 100 0.81 35.29 -13.25
C ASP A 100 1.96 35.00 -14.21
N LYS A 101 2.80 34.01 -13.89
CA LYS A 101 3.87 33.54 -14.78
C LYS A 101 3.30 32.89 -16.04
N VAL A 102 2.27 32.05 -15.91
CA VAL A 102 1.58 31.42 -17.04
C VAL A 102 0.89 32.48 -17.91
N LYS A 103 0.24 33.47 -17.30
CA LYS A 103 -0.40 34.59 -18.01
C LYS A 103 0.62 35.42 -18.78
N ALA A 104 1.78 35.71 -18.19
CA ALA A 104 2.88 36.39 -18.87
C ALA A 104 3.39 35.59 -20.07
N ALA A 105 3.58 34.27 -19.91
CA ALA A 105 3.99 33.39 -21.01
C ALA A 105 2.98 33.37 -22.15
N LYS A 106 1.67 33.27 -21.84
CA LYS A 106 0.58 33.40 -22.82
C LYS A 106 0.65 34.72 -23.58
N ASN A 107 0.80 35.84 -22.87
CA ASN A 107 0.87 37.17 -23.48
C ASN A 107 2.12 37.34 -24.38
N ASN A 108 3.19 36.59 -24.09
CA ASN A 108 4.40 36.55 -24.90
C ASN A 108 4.30 35.58 -26.10
N GLY A 109 3.12 35.01 -26.37
CA GLY A 109 2.85 34.18 -27.54
C GLY A 109 2.92 32.68 -27.32
N SER A 110 3.13 32.21 -26.08
CA SER A 110 3.18 30.78 -25.77
C SER A 110 1.81 30.13 -25.99
N TYR A 111 1.77 28.94 -26.58
CA TYR A 111 0.61 28.08 -26.49
C TYR A 111 0.49 27.53 -25.07
N VAL A 112 -0.71 27.56 -24.48
CA VAL A 112 -0.98 27.09 -23.13
C VAL A 112 -2.14 26.10 -23.16
N MET A 113 -1.89 24.89 -22.68
CA MET A 113 -2.89 23.83 -22.50
C MET A 113 -3.02 23.48 -21.02
N ILE A 114 -4.24 23.45 -20.49
CA ILE A 114 -4.53 22.98 -19.13
C ILE A 114 -5.06 21.56 -19.25
N CYS A 115 -4.16 20.59 -19.15
CA CYS A 115 -4.44 19.18 -19.40
C CYS A 115 -4.78 18.47 -18.10
N VAL A 116 -6.06 18.46 -17.73
CA VAL A 116 -6.56 17.75 -16.53
C VAL A 116 -7.59 16.70 -16.93
N GLU A 117 -7.89 15.78 -16.02
CA GLU A 117 -8.97 14.82 -16.23
C GLU A 117 -10.30 15.54 -16.56
N PRO A 118 -11.02 15.11 -17.62
CA PRO A 118 -12.25 15.80 -18.06
C PRO A 118 -13.29 15.96 -16.93
N SER A 119 -13.42 14.95 -16.08
CA SER A 119 -14.34 14.95 -14.92
C SER A 119 -13.98 15.99 -13.85
N ALA A 120 -12.69 16.38 -13.77
CA ALA A 120 -12.19 17.32 -12.78
C ALA A 120 -12.04 18.75 -13.33
N ARG A 121 -12.28 18.97 -14.63
CA ARG A 121 -12.00 20.26 -15.30
C ARG A 121 -12.73 21.45 -14.68
N GLN A 122 -13.95 21.25 -14.17
CA GLN A 122 -14.72 22.32 -13.53
C GLN A 122 -14.01 22.89 -12.29
N ASN A 123 -13.23 22.08 -11.57
CA ASN A 123 -12.45 22.53 -10.41
C ASN A 123 -11.33 23.51 -10.79
N TYR A 124 -11.00 23.58 -12.07
CA TYR A 124 -9.97 24.47 -12.62
C TYR A 124 -10.56 25.71 -13.31
N ALA A 125 -11.88 25.94 -13.19
CA ALA A 125 -12.56 27.11 -13.77
C ALA A 125 -11.81 28.44 -13.57
N PRO A 126 -11.22 28.74 -12.38
CA PRO A 126 -10.49 29.99 -12.16
C PRO A 126 -9.28 30.20 -13.07
N ILE A 127 -8.69 29.14 -13.62
CA ILE A 127 -7.50 29.23 -14.47
C ILE A 127 -7.77 28.89 -15.94
N LEU A 128 -8.98 28.45 -16.31
CA LEU A 128 -9.28 28.03 -17.68
C LEU A 128 -9.07 29.17 -18.70
N GLU A 129 -9.20 30.43 -18.28
CA GLU A 129 -8.91 31.61 -19.10
C GLU A 129 -7.44 31.73 -19.51
N LEU A 130 -6.52 31.04 -18.82
CA LEU A 130 -5.10 30.99 -19.15
C LEU A 130 -4.82 30.06 -20.33
N GLN A 131 -5.73 29.14 -20.65
CA GLN A 131 -5.62 28.30 -21.84
C GLN A 131 -5.84 29.18 -23.10
N ASN A 132 -5.15 28.86 -24.20
CA ASN A 132 -5.39 29.49 -25.51
C ASN A 132 -5.51 28.47 -26.66
N ILE A 133 -5.57 27.18 -26.33
CA ILE A 133 -5.94 26.09 -27.23
C ILE A 133 -7.36 25.64 -26.90
N ASP A 134 -8.23 25.44 -27.90
CA ASP A 134 -9.59 24.97 -27.65
C ASP A 134 -9.60 23.51 -27.17
N THR A 135 -10.55 23.15 -26.29
CA THR A 135 -10.65 21.75 -25.81
C THR A 135 -11.13 20.77 -26.87
N ASN A 136 -11.79 21.25 -27.91
CA ASN A 136 -12.19 20.47 -29.08
C ASN A 136 -11.07 20.40 -30.14
N ASP A 137 -9.96 21.12 -29.93
CA ASP A 137 -8.79 21.01 -30.79
C ASP A 137 -8.27 19.57 -30.73
N THR A 138 -8.05 18.96 -31.90
CA THR A 138 -7.54 17.59 -32.00
C THR A 138 -6.19 17.46 -31.28
N ARG A 139 -5.36 18.51 -31.27
CA ARG A 139 -4.08 18.54 -30.57
C ARG A 139 -4.24 18.42 -29.06
N TYR A 140 -5.25 19.09 -28.50
CA TYR A 140 -5.57 18.99 -27.09
C TYR A 140 -6.08 17.59 -26.73
N ILE A 141 -7.03 17.05 -27.51
CA ILE A 141 -7.61 15.72 -27.27
C ILE A 141 -6.55 14.62 -27.36
N GLN A 142 -5.68 14.67 -28.37
CA GLN A 142 -4.60 13.69 -28.53
C GLN A 142 -3.56 13.80 -27.42
N THR A 143 -3.22 15.02 -26.98
CA THR A 143 -2.33 15.24 -25.83
C THR A 143 -2.86 14.51 -24.59
N LEU A 144 -4.17 14.64 -24.30
CA LEU A 144 -4.78 13.93 -23.17
C LEU A 144 -4.69 12.40 -23.30
N LYS A 145 -4.73 11.84 -24.51
CA LYS A 145 -4.60 10.39 -24.71
C LYS A 145 -3.20 9.89 -24.37
N TYR A 146 -2.13 10.59 -24.79
CA TYR A 146 -0.76 10.23 -24.38
C TYR A 146 -0.57 10.34 -22.86
N LEU A 147 -1.16 11.38 -22.24
CA LEU A 147 -1.09 11.60 -20.79
C LEU A 147 -2.04 10.69 -19.99
N ASN A 148 -2.88 9.88 -20.64
CA ASN A 148 -3.75 8.95 -19.95
C ASN A 148 -2.97 7.79 -19.31
N TYR A 149 -1.90 7.36 -19.99
CA TYR A 149 -0.91 6.39 -19.50
C TYR A 149 0.50 6.99 -19.67
N THR A 150 0.91 7.80 -18.69
CA THR A 150 2.22 8.44 -18.73
C THR A 150 3.32 7.38 -18.60
N SER A 151 4.07 7.18 -19.68
CA SER A 151 5.25 6.31 -19.73
C SER A 151 6.35 7.01 -20.51
N TYR A 152 7.59 6.53 -20.39
CA TYR A 152 8.71 7.06 -21.17
C TYR A 152 8.37 7.13 -22.67
N GLU A 153 7.84 6.03 -23.22
CA GLU A 153 7.50 5.94 -24.63
C GLU A 153 6.32 6.84 -25.01
N ASN A 154 5.27 6.92 -24.18
CA ASN A 154 4.15 7.84 -24.45
C ASN A 154 4.55 9.31 -24.35
N LEU A 155 5.44 9.68 -23.43
CA LEU A 155 5.97 11.03 -23.33
C LEU A 155 6.86 11.36 -24.53
N LYS A 156 7.68 10.42 -24.99
CA LYS A 156 8.48 10.56 -26.22
C LYS A 156 7.58 10.78 -27.45
N ARG A 157 6.56 9.93 -27.63
CA ARG A 157 5.57 10.06 -28.72
C ARG A 157 4.78 11.36 -28.60
N LEU A 158 4.40 11.77 -27.39
CA LEU A 158 3.76 13.06 -27.13
C LEU A 158 4.67 14.21 -27.56
N THR A 159 5.94 14.21 -27.18
CA THR A 159 6.88 15.27 -27.56
C THR A 159 7.01 15.37 -29.09
N ILE A 160 7.13 14.26 -29.80
CA ILE A 160 7.16 14.22 -31.27
C ILE A 160 5.83 14.73 -31.85
N PHE A 161 4.70 14.29 -31.30
CA PHE A 161 3.37 14.75 -31.71
C PHE A 161 3.23 16.27 -31.59
N LEU A 162 3.67 16.85 -30.47
CA LEU A 162 3.63 18.29 -30.23
C LEU A 162 4.58 19.04 -31.18
N ALA A 163 5.77 18.49 -31.47
CA ALA A 163 6.72 19.00 -32.46
C ALA A 163 6.07 19.23 -33.82
N VAL A 164 5.44 18.17 -34.33
CA VAL A 164 4.83 18.15 -35.66
C VAL A 164 3.60 19.06 -35.67
N SER A 165 2.82 19.04 -34.60
CA SER A 165 1.52 19.72 -34.53
C SER A 165 1.57 21.22 -34.24
N PHE A 166 2.65 21.72 -33.63
CA PHE A 166 2.79 23.13 -33.24
C PHE A 166 3.98 23.82 -33.88
N PHE A 167 5.02 23.10 -34.30
CA PHE A 167 6.31 23.70 -34.69
C PHE A 167 6.80 23.29 -36.09
N ASN A 168 5.95 22.71 -36.93
CA ASN A 168 6.26 22.30 -38.31
C ASN A 168 7.42 21.31 -38.44
N TYR A 169 7.66 20.47 -37.42
CA TYR A 169 8.64 19.38 -37.51
C TYR A 169 8.11 18.27 -38.43
N THR A 170 9.01 17.60 -39.14
CA THR A 170 8.68 16.43 -39.96
C THR A 170 9.13 15.16 -39.25
N ALA A 171 8.18 14.43 -38.68
CA ALA A 171 8.41 13.13 -38.05
C ALA A 171 7.14 12.28 -38.15
N THR A 172 7.29 10.97 -38.05
CA THR A 172 6.15 10.05 -37.96
C THR A 172 5.49 10.18 -36.58
N ILE A 173 4.20 10.51 -36.57
CA ILE A 173 3.39 10.49 -35.34
C ILE A 173 2.91 9.06 -35.10
N GLU A 174 3.46 8.41 -34.08
CA GLU A 174 2.96 7.12 -33.61
C GLU A 174 1.84 7.30 -32.58
N PRO A 175 0.77 6.49 -32.60
CA PRO A 175 -0.32 6.61 -31.63
C PRO A 175 0.14 6.35 -30.19
N PRO A 176 -0.61 6.85 -29.18
CA PRO A 176 -0.35 6.53 -27.79
C PRO A 176 -0.47 5.02 -27.54
N ILE A 177 0.44 4.49 -26.73
CA ILE A 177 0.31 3.16 -26.16
C ILE A 177 -0.80 3.20 -25.12
N GLU A 178 -1.84 2.42 -25.36
CA GLU A 178 -2.96 2.27 -24.44
C GLU A 178 -2.73 1.07 -23.51
N ARG A 179 -3.08 1.26 -22.24
CA ARG A 179 -3.07 0.19 -21.22
C ARG A 179 -4.35 0.30 -20.40
N PRO A 180 -5.05 -0.81 -20.10
CA PRO A 180 -6.14 -0.78 -19.14
C PRO A 180 -5.65 -0.23 -17.80
N LEU A 181 -6.36 0.76 -17.27
CA LEU A 181 -6.02 1.37 -15.99
C LEU A 181 -6.67 0.66 -14.80
N TRP A 182 -7.71 -0.12 -15.11
CA TRP A 182 -8.54 -0.85 -14.17
C TRP A 182 -8.71 -2.28 -14.66
N GLY A 183 -8.85 -3.19 -13.71
CA GLY A 183 -8.94 -4.63 -13.97
C GLY A 183 -8.19 -5.44 -12.92
N ILE A 184 -7.73 -6.61 -13.34
CA ILE A 184 -6.99 -7.57 -12.52
C ILE A 184 -5.55 -7.66 -13.02
N TYR A 185 -4.60 -7.50 -12.10
CA TYR A 185 -3.17 -7.50 -12.37
C TYR A 185 -2.47 -8.75 -11.80
N HIS A 186 -1.45 -9.21 -12.52
CA HIS A 186 -0.44 -10.12 -12.00
C HIS A 186 0.90 -9.85 -12.71
N PRO A 187 2.06 -9.90 -12.03
CA PRO A 187 3.36 -9.61 -12.65
C PRO A 187 3.72 -10.56 -13.79
N ASP A 188 3.27 -11.82 -13.71
CA ASP A 188 3.50 -12.83 -14.77
C ASP A 188 2.44 -12.80 -15.89
N ALA A 189 1.37 -11.98 -15.75
CA ALA A 189 0.33 -11.93 -16.77
C ALA A 189 0.78 -11.09 -17.97
N PRO A 190 0.37 -11.47 -19.20
CA PRO A 190 0.69 -10.70 -20.39
C PRO A 190 -0.06 -9.36 -20.44
N GLU A 191 -1.16 -9.23 -19.69
CA GLU A 191 -2.05 -8.07 -19.72
C GLU A 191 -2.80 -7.87 -18.39
N ILE A 192 -3.52 -6.75 -18.28
CA ILE A 192 -4.49 -6.52 -17.22
C ILE A 192 -5.83 -7.06 -17.69
N PHE A 193 -6.39 -7.99 -16.94
CA PHE A 193 -7.66 -8.64 -17.30
C PHE A 193 -8.85 -7.77 -16.94
N ASN A 194 -9.84 -7.70 -17.82
CA ASN A 194 -11.07 -6.91 -17.64
C ASN A 194 -12.23 -7.69 -17.00
N ASN A 195 -12.01 -8.95 -16.61
CA ASN A 195 -12.97 -9.79 -15.91
C ASN A 195 -12.26 -10.94 -15.17
N LEU A 196 -12.92 -11.47 -14.14
CA LEU A 196 -12.34 -12.52 -13.30
C LEU A 196 -12.24 -13.88 -14.00
N THR A 197 -13.17 -14.21 -14.90
CA THR A 197 -13.18 -15.50 -15.60
C THR A 197 -11.93 -15.70 -16.44
N SER A 198 -11.55 -14.72 -17.26
CA SER A 198 -10.33 -14.81 -18.08
C SER A 198 -9.06 -14.81 -17.23
N TYR A 199 -9.04 -14.04 -16.13
CA TYR A 199 -7.94 -14.08 -15.17
C TYR A 199 -7.74 -15.48 -14.58
N LEU A 200 -8.81 -16.10 -14.07
CA LEU A 200 -8.72 -17.44 -13.46
C LEU A 200 -8.35 -18.51 -14.49
N GLN A 201 -8.83 -18.41 -15.74
CA GLN A 201 -8.41 -19.30 -16.83
C GLN A 201 -6.91 -19.20 -17.08
N TRP A 202 -6.38 -17.99 -17.22
CA TRP A 202 -4.94 -17.76 -17.34
C TRP A 202 -4.19 -18.29 -16.12
N TYR A 203 -4.66 -17.98 -14.91
CA TYR A 203 -3.97 -18.35 -13.68
C TYR A 203 -3.91 -19.87 -13.50
N ASN A 204 -4.99 -20.58 -13.85
CA ASN A 204 -5.02 -22.04 -13.92
C ASN A 204 -4.05 -22.61 -14.94
N ASN A 205 -3.92 -21.99 -16.12
CA ASN A 205 -2.98 -22.43 -17.15
C ASN A 205 -1.50 -22.26 -16.73
N THR A 206 -1.20 -21.40 -15.76
CA THR A 206 0.15 -21.30 -15.18
C THR A 206 0.52 -22.49 -14.29
N GLY A 207 -0.45 -23.30 -13.86
CA GLY A 207 -0.26 -24.38 -12.90
C GLY A 207 -0.10 -23.92 -11.43
N LYS A 208 -0.15 -22.61 -11.16
CA LYS A 208 -0.04 -22.05 -9.80
C LYS A 208 -1.37 -21.99 -9.06
N TYR A 209 -2.49 -21.81 -9.77
CA TYR A 209 -3.82 -21.73 -9.16
C TYR A 209 -4.25 -23.09 -8.59
N ASN A 210 -4.82 -23.07 -7.39
CA ASN A 210 -5.38 -24.24 -6.75
C ASN A 210 -6.70 -23.88 -6.04
N GLU A 211 -7.82 -24.40 -6.55
CA GLU A 211 -9.16 -24.14 -6.00
C GLU A 211 -9.32 -24.51 -4.51
N SER A 212 -8.56 -25.50 -4.03
CA SER A 212 -8.58 -25.90 -2.61
C SER A 212 -7.81 -24.96 -1.69
N SER A 213 -6.99 -24.07 -2.25
CA SER A 213 -6.21 -23.08 -1.51
C SER A 213 -7.03 -21.84 -1.18
N PRO A 214 -6.67 -21.09 -0.11
CA PRO A 214 -7.31 -19.81 0.16
C PRO A 214 -7.02 -18.81 -0.97
N THR A 215 -8.03 -18.03 -1.36
CA THR A 215 -7.86 -16.96 -2.35
C THR A 215 -7.88 -15.59 -1.66
N ILE A 216 -6.83 -14.81 -1.82
CA ILE A 216 -6.67 -13.50 -1.18
C ILE A 216 -6.84 -12.39 -2.22
N GLY A 217 -7.74 -11.45 -1.94
CA GLY A 217 -7.90 -10.23 -2.73
C GLY A 217 -6.89 -9.16 -2.31
N ILE A 218 -6.27 -8.46 -3.26
CA ILE A 218 -5.53 -7.22 -3.01
C ILE A 218 -6.24 -6.10 -3.76
N LEU A 219 -6.73 -5.09 -3.03
CA LEU A 219 -7.45 -3.96 -3.61
C LEU A 219 -6.49 -2.77 -3.72
N THR A 220 -6.29 -2.30 -4.95
CA THR A 220 -5.56 -1.05 -5.26
C THR A 220 -6.47 -0.07 -6.01
N THR A 221 -6.00 1.15 -6.28
CA THR A 221 -6.84 2.18 -6.92
C THR A 221 -6.92 2.04 -8.43
N GLU A 222 -5.75 1.98 -9.08
CA GLU A 222 -5.56 1.99 -10.52
C GLU A 222 -4.09 1.66 -10.84
N TYR A 223 -3.79 1.38 -12.11
CA TYR A 223 -2.44 1.00 -12.57
C TYR A 223 -1.74 2.11 -13.38
N THR A 224 -1.96 3.37 -12.99
CA THR A 224 -1.40 4.53 -13.72
C THR A 224 0.12 4.67 -13.59
N ASP A 225 0.69 4.30 -12.43
CA ASP A 225 2.13 4.40 -12.15
C ASP A 225 2.69 3.07 -11.60
N MET A 226 2.83 2.08 -12.49
CA MET A 226 3.35 0.76 -12.12
C MET A 226 4.83 0.74 -11.79
N ALA A 227 5.62 1.74 -12.20
CA ALA A 227 7.01 1.86 -11.75
C ALA A 227 7.06 2.19 -10.25
N ARG A 228 6.10 2.99 -9.76
CA ARG A 228 5.94 3.29 -8.34
C ARG A 228 5.29 2.17 -7.53
N ASP A 229 4.18 1.63 -8.03
CA ASP A 229 3.29 0.75 -7.26
C ASP A 229 3.58 -0.75 -7.50
N GLY A 230 4.12 -1.12 -8.66
CA GLY A 230 4.43 -2.49 -9.04
C GLY A 230 5.30 -3.25 -8.03
N PRO A 231 6.44 -2.69 -7.57
CA PRO A 231 7.31 -3.39 -6.62
C PRO A 231 6.60 -3.87 -5.34
N LEU A 232 5.67 -3.07 -4.80
CA LEU A 232 4.87 -3.44 -3.63
C LEU A 232 3.83 -4.51 -3.95
N LEU A 233 3.09 -4.33 -5.06
CA LEU A 233 2.09 -5.29 -5.48
C LEU A 233 2.72 -6.66 -5.75
N ASP A 234 3.86 -6.68 -6.46
CA ASP A 234 4.60 -7.88 -6.78
C ASP A 234 5.10 -8.57 -5.50
N ALA A 235 5.67 -7.83 -4.55
CA ALA A 235 6.12 -8.39 -3.28
C ALA A 235 4.99 -9.06 -2.50
N LEU A 236 3.80 -8.45 -2.43
CA LEU A 236 2.63 -9.03 -1.78
C LEU A 236 2.12 -10.29 -2.50
N ILE A 237 2.04 -10.24 -3.84
CA ILE A 237 1.62 -11.38 -4.66
C ILE A 237 2.58 -12.56 -4.40
N ARG A 238 3.89 -12.34 -4.50
CA ARG A 238 4.89 -13.38 -4.28
C ARG A 238 4.86 -13.95 -2.87
N ALA A 239 4.68 -13.11 -1.85
CA ALA A 239 4.60 -13.56 -0.47
C ALA A 239 3.37 -14.46 -0.21
N LEU A 240 2.23 -14.17 -0.85
CA LEU A 240 1.02 -14.99 -0.79
C LEU A 240 1.17 -16.29 -1.58
N GLU A 241 1.65 -16.21 -2.83
CA GLU A 241 1.89 -17.39 -3.68
C GLU A 241 2.88 -18.37 -3.03
N ALA A 242 3.93 -17.86 -2.40
CA ALA A 242 4.92 -18.66 -1.68
C ALA A 242 4.32 -19.45 -0.50
N LYS A 243 3.17 -19.02 0.03
CA LYS A 243 2.40 -19.73 1.07
C LYS A 243 1.23 -20.52 0.48
N ASN A 244 1.27 -20.81 -0.83
CA ASN A 244 0.27 -21.56 -1.59
C ASN A 244 -1.13 -20.93 -1.54
N ALA A 245 -1.23 -19.60 -1.48
CA ALA A 245 -2.50 -18.90 -1.63
C ALA A 245 -2.69 -18.44 -3.08
N ASN A 246 -3.93 -18.51 -3.58
CA ASN A 246 -4.27 -17.83 -4.83
C ASN A 246 -4.37 -16.32 -4.54
N VAL A 247 -4.00 -15.49 -5.52
CA VAL A 247 -4.07 -14.03 -5.36
C VAL A 247 -4.97 -13.44 -6.45
N ILE A 248 -5.77 -12.43 -6.12
CA ILE A 248 -6.50 -11.61 -7.10
C ILE A 248 -6.21 -10.15 -6.77
N VAL A 249 -5.35 -9.49 -7.56
CA VAL A 249 -5.09 -8.05 -7.40
C VAL A 249 -6.05 -7.29 -8.29
N ALA A 250 -7.05 -6.62 -7.70
CA ALA A 250 -8.08 -5.90 -8.42
C ALA A 250 -8.03 -4.40 -8.11
N THR A 251 -8.38 -3.58 -9.10
CA THR A 251 -8.65 -2.16 -8.86
C THR A 251 -10.03 -1.96 -8.27
N TYR A 252 -10.13 -1.10 -7.25
CA TYR A 252 -11.38 -0.60 -6.71
C TYR A 252 -11.39 0.93 -6.75
N THR A 253 -12.31 1.53 -7.50
CA THR A 253 -12.44 2.99 -7.62
C THR A 253 -13.86 3.38 -8.04
N TYR A 254 -14.33 4.53 -7.56
CA TYR A 254 -15.64 5.08 -7.98
C TYR A 254 -15.71 5.38 -9.49
N ARG A 255 -14.55 5.46 -10.16
CA ARG A 255 -14.42 5.74 -11.59
C ARG A 255 -14.69 4.52 -12.47
N ASP A 256 -14.63 3.32 -11.89
CA ASP A 256 -14.91 2.08 -12.59
C ASP A 256 -16.11 1.37 -11.94
N PRO A 257 -17.29 1.36 -12.59
CA PRO A 257 -18.46 0.66 -12.08
C PRO A 257 -18.26 -0.86 -11.99
N LYS A 258 -17.23 -1.43 -12.62
CA LYS A 258 -16.88 -2.87 -12.55
C LYS A 258 -15.97 -3.23 -11.38
N SER A 259 -15.51 -2.27 -10.59
CA SER A 259 -14.54 -2.46 -9.50
C SER A 259 -14.81 -3.68 -8.63
N ILE A 260 -16.06 -3.87 -8.20
CA ILE A 260 -16.43 -4.99 -7.33
C ILE A 260 -16.50 -6.32 -8.10
N GLU A 261 -16.89 -6.28 -9.38
CA GLU A 261 -17.09 -7.47 -10.21
C GLU A 261 -15.78 -8.21 -10.52
N TYR A 262 -14.62 -7.53 -10.43
CA TYR A 262 -13.32 -8.19 -10.51
C TYR A 262 -13.06 -9.20 -9.38
N LEU A 263 -13.80 -9.11 -8.28
CA LEU A 263 -13.69 -9.99 -7.11
C LEU A 263 -14.88 -10.96 -6.98
N LEU A 264 -15.81 -10.94 -7.95
CA LEU A 264 -17.01 -11.76 -7.94
C LEU A 264 -16.98 -12.76 -9.09
N LEU A 265 -17.15 -14.03 -8.77
CA LEU A 265 -17.39 -15.09 -9.75
C LEU A 265 -18.87 -15.47 -9.69
N ASN A 266 -19.59 -15.27 -10.80
CA ASN A 266 -21.04 -15.51 -10.88
C ASN A 266 -21.83 -14.79 -9.78
N GLY A 267 -21.45 -13.53 -9.49
CA GLY A 267 -22.08 -12.69 -8.46
C GLY A 267 -21.75 -13.06 -7.01
N LYS A 268 -20.88 -14.06 -6.78
CA LYS A 268 -20.44 -14.47 -5.44
C LYS A 268 -18.98 -14.09 -5.19
N PRO A 269 -18.60 -13.73 -3.96
CA PRO A 269 -17.20 -13.44 -3.62
C PRO A 269 -16.28 -14.60 -3.97
N ALA A 270 -15.21 -14.32 -4.73
CA ALA A 270 -14.20 -15.29 -5.12
C ALA A 270 -12.98 -15.31 -4.19
N ILE A 271 -13.04 -14.56 -3.08
CA ILE A 271 -11.95 -14.36 -2.12
C ILE A 271 -12.39 -14.77 -0.71
N ASP A 272 -11.41 -15.19 0.10
CA ASP A 272 -11.58 -15.62 1.48
C ASP A 272 -11.22 -14.52 2.50
N ALA A 273 -10.27 -13.66 2.15
CA ALA A 273 -9.89 -12.44 2.87
C ALA A 273 -9.32 -11.42 1.87
N ALA A 274 -9.20 -10.16 2.29
CA ALA A 274 -8.65 -9.11 1.44
C ALA A 274 -7.61 -8.24 2.16
N ILE A 275 -6.73 -7.64 1.37
CA ILE A 275 -5.83 -6.56 1.75
C ILE A 275 -6.21 -5.33 0.92
N VAL A 276 -6.52 -4.21 1.56
CA VAL A 276 -6.62 -2.91 0.89
C VAL A 276 -5.27 -2.22 1.02
N ILE A 277 -4.67 -1.85 -0.11
CA ILE A 277 -3.50 -0.97 -0.09
C ILE A 277 -3.97 0.43 0.23
N SER A 278 -3.43 1.02 1.29
CA SER A 278 -3.90 2.29 1.80
C SER A 278 -3.87 3.39 0.72
N ARG A 279 -4.94 4.17 0.68
CA ARG A 279 -5.20 5.12 -0.41
C ARG A 279 -5.52 6.54 0.07
N GLY A 280 -5.42 6.78 1.38
CA GLY A 280 -5.62 8.09 1.97
C GLY A 280 -7.05 8.61 1.94
N GLY A 281 -8.03 7.71 1.86
CA GLY A 281 -9.45 8.02 1.80
C GLY A 281 -10.29 6.77 2.02
N LEU A 282 -11.60 6.95 2.14
CA LEU A 282 -12.58 5.87 2.22
C LEU A 282 -12.49 4.98 0.97
N LEU A 283 -12.90 3.73 1.10
CA LEU A 283 -12.89 2.72 0.04
C LEU A 283 -13.57 3.27 -1.22
N ASN A 284 -14.74 3.88 -1.05
CA ASN A 284 -15.41 4.71 -2.05
C ASN A 284 -15.49 6.16 -1.59
N SER A 285 -14.58 7.00 -2.10
CA SER A 285 -14.44 8.40 -1.69
C SER A 285 -15.61 9.31 -2.10
N GLN A 286 -16.44 8.90 -3.07
CA GLN A 286 -17.60 9.68 -3.52
C GLN A 286 -18.91 9.21 -2.86
N ASN A 287 -18.95 7.99 -2.34
CA ASN A 287 -20.10 7.43 -1.68
C ASN A 287 -19.69 6.36 -0.66
N TRP A 288 -19.41 6.79 0.57
CA TRP A 288 -18.96 5.91 1.65
C TRP A 288 -19.94 4.79 1.97
N THR A 289 -21.25 5.05 1.90
CA THR A 289 -22.28 4.00 2.11
C THR A 289 -22.21 2.89 1.06
N GLN A 290 -21.82 3.23 -0.18
CA GLN A 290 -21.59 2.22 -1.22
C GLN A 290 -20.34 1.40 -0.94
N GLY A 291 -19.27 2.02 -0.45
CA GLY A 291 -18.07 1.30 -0.01
C GLY A 291 -18.39 0.23 1.04
N ILE A 292 -19.16 0.61 2.08
CA ILE A 292 -19.62 -0.33 3.11
C ILE A 292 -20.50 -1.45 2.50
N LYS A 293 -21.43 -1.12 1.60
CA LYS A 293 -22.27 -2.14 0.93
C LYS A 293 -21.45 -3.11 0.11
N ASP A 294 -20.39 -2.64 -0.56
CA ASP A 294 -19.51 -3.49 -1.35
C ASP A 294 -18.68 -4.42 -0.45
N LEU A 295 -18.19 -3.92 0.69
CA LEU A 295 -17.53 -4.75 1.71
C LEU A 295 -18.48 -5.80 2.28
N GLN A 296 -19.74 -5.43 2.57
CA GLN A 296 -20.79 -6.35 2.98
C GLN A 296 -21.11 -7.39 1.89
N LYS A 297 -21.08 -7.01 0.62
CA LYS A 297 -21.26 -7.93 -0.52
C LYS A 297 -20.12 -8.94 -0.60
N LEU A 298 -18.87 -8.53 -0.35
CA LEU A 298 -17.71 -9.44 -0.29
C LEU A 298 -17.76 -10.36 0.94
N ASN A 299 -18.24 -9.85 2.08
CA ASN A 299 -18.40 -10.59 3.33
C ASN A 299 -17.13 -11.40 3.70
N VAL A 300 -15.99 -10.71 3.69
CA VAL A 300 -14.67 -11.21 4.07
C VAL A 300 -14.01 -10.24 5.05
N THR A 301 -13.05 -10.70 5.84
CA THR A 301 -12.19 -9.79 6.60
C THR A 301 -11.27 -9.03 5.66
N VAL A 302 -11.20 -7.72 5.84
CA VAL A 302 -10.34 -6.83 5.04
C VAL A 302 -9.32 -6.18 5.96
N LEU A 303 -8.03 -6.36 5.62
CA LEU A 303 -6.90 -5.80 6.36
C LEU A 303 -6.34 -4.58 5.64
N ASN A 304 -5.77 -3.65 6.39
CA ASN A 304 -5.19 -2.42 5.86
C ASN A 304 -3.67 -2.53 5.69
N GLY A 305 -3.21 -2.67 4.44
CA GLY A 305 -1.80 -2.60 4.08
C GLY A 305 -1.37 -1.14 3.91
N ILE A 306 -0.79 -0.55 4.95
CA ILE A 306 -0.37 0.84 4.97
C ILE A 306 0.88 1.04 4.11
N ARG A 307 0.77 1.88 3.08
CA ARG A 307 1.90 2.51 2.40
C ARG A 307 2.05 3.94 2.89
N LEU A 308 3.27 4.34 3.25
CA LEU A 308 3.53 5.72 3.67
C LEU A 308 3.57 6.64 2.44
N PHE A 309 2.94 7.80 2.55
CA PHE A 309 2.81 8.76 1.46
C PHE A 309 3.94 9.77 1.38
N SER A 310 4.53 10.11 2.52
CA SER A 310 5.60 11.08 2.63
C SER A 310 6.80 10.68 1.75
N PRO A 311 7.20 11.52 0.77
CA PRO A 311 8.29 11.20 -0.16
C PRO A 311 9.65 11.04 0.53
N ASN A 312 9.81 11.64 1.72
CA ASN A 312 11.07 11.67 2.47
C ASN A 312 11.11 10.63 3.60
N MET A 313 10.08 9.78 3.73
CA MET A 313 10.06 8.72 4.73
C MET A 313 10.61 7.45 4.11
N THR A 314 11.88 7.15 4.35
CA THR A 314 12.51 5.89 3.91
C THR A 314 12.17 4.73 4.84
N VAL A 315 12.51 3.51 4.44
CA VAL A 315 12.39 2.33 5.33
C VAL A 315 13.23 2.52 6.60
N GLN A 316 14.45 3.03 6.46
CA GLN A 316 15.34 3.28 7.59
C GLN A 316 14.81 4.37 8.52
N ASP A 317 14.24 5.45 7.98
CA ASP A 317 13.63 6.50 8.80
C ASP A 317 12.44 5.96 9.60
N TRP A 318 11.62 5.10 8.97
CA TRP A 318 10.49 4.47 9.62
C TRP A 318 10.90 3.46 10.69
N GLU A 319 11.91 2.62 10.44
CA GLU A 319 12.44 1.66 11.41
C GLU A 319 13.04 2.35 12.66
N ASN A 320 13.62 3.53 12.49
CA ASN A 320 14.12 4.35 13.60
C ASN A 320 13.03 5.17 14.32
N SER A 321 11.79 5.13 13.82
CA SER A 321 10.66 5.88 14.37
C SER A 321 9.83 5.05 15.33
N ILE A 322 9.42 5.66 16.44
CA ILE A 322 8.50 5.05 17.41
C ILE A 322 7.02 5.21 17.02
N GLN A 323 6.70 5.95 15.95
CA GLN A 323 5.32 6.32 15.62
C GLN A 323 4.56 5.24 14.83
N GLY A 324 5.27 4.36 14.11
CA GLY A 324 4.65 3.48 13.12
C GLY A 324 4.07 4.29 11.95
N VAL A 325 2.80 4.67 12.01
CA VAL A 325 2.19 5.59 11.04
C VAL A 325 2.43 7.04 11.49
N PRO A 326 3.09 7.90 10.68
CA PRO A 326 3.34 9.28 11.06
C PRO A 326 2.05 10.04 11.38
N SER A 327 2.11 10.97 12.34
CA SER A 327 0.94 11.78 12.74
C SER A 327 0.29 12.55 11.58
N SER A 328 1.08 12.98 10.60
CA SER A 328 0.62 13.63 9.37
C SER A 328 -0.19 12.73 8.45
N GLU A 329 -0.19 11.42 8.69
CA GLU A 329 -0.83 10.40 7.86
C GLU A 329 -1.92 9.59 8.60
N LEU A 330 -2.31 10.00 9.82
CA LEU A 330 -3.34 9.30 10.62
C LEU A 330 -4.71 9.22 9.94
N TYR A 331 -4.99 10.09 8.97
CA TYR A 331 -6.19 10.00 8.15
C TYR A 331 -6.33 8.64 7.44
N GLN A 332 -5.21 7.97 7.14
CA GLN A 332 -5.22 6.63 6.56
C GLN A 332 -5.87 5.59 7.48
N LEU A 333 -5.67 5.74 8.80
CA LEU A 333 -6.25 4.85 9.81
C LEU A 333 -7.72 5.19 10.00
N ALA A 334 -8.03 6.46 10.23
CA ALA A 334 -9.39 6.92 10.49
C ALA A 334 -10.36 6.54 9.35
N PHE A 335 -9.98 6.73 8.09
CA PHE A 335 -10.84 6.34 6.97
C PHE A 335 -11.02 4.83 6.84
N ALA A 336 -9.96 4.05 7.06
CA ALA A 336 -10.07 2.59 7.01
C ALA A 336 -10.98 2.05 8.12
N GLU A 337 -10.86 2.59 9.34
CA GLU A 337 -11.71 2.22 10.48
C GLU A 337 -13.18 2.58 10.23
N MET A 338 -13.45 3.74 9.62
CA MET A 338 -14.81 4.14 9.22
C MET A 338 -15.45 3.15 8.23
N ASP A 339 -14.67 2.51 7.37
CA ASP A 339 -15.13 1.46 6.46
C ASP A 339 -15.19 0.06 7.12
N GLY A 340 -14.71 -0.09 8.35
CA GLY A 340 -14.58 -1.38 9.04
C GLY A 340 -13.40 -2.23 8.58
N ILE A 341 -12.39 -1.62 7.96
CA ILE A 341 -11.12 -2.25 7.58
C ILE A 341 -10.20 -2.23 8.81
N ILE A 342 -9.63 -3.40 9.14
CA ILE A 342 -8.93 -3.61 10.43
C ILE A 342 -7.44 -3.91 10.25
N GLU A 343 -6.73 -4.03 11.37
CA GLU A 343 -5.32 -4.46 11.45
C GLU A 343 -4.38 -3.69 10.50
N PRO A 344 -4.17 -2.38 10.73
CA PRO A 344 -3.24 -1.59 9.94
C PRO A 344 -1.81 -2.06 10.15
N ILE A 345 -1.12 -2.39 9.05
CA ILE A 345 0.27 -2.82 9.05
C ILE A 345 1.04 -2.02 8.01
N VAL A 346 2.14 -1.36 8.41
CA VAL A 346 3.02 -0.60 7.50
C VAL A 346 3.85 -1.56 6.67
N ILE A 347 3.56 -1.64 5.38
CA ILE A 347 4.18 -2.61 4.45
C ILE A 347 5.12 -1.96 3.44
N SER A 348 5.12 -0.62 3.34
CA SER A 348 6.07 0.09 2.48
C SER A 348 6.31 1.53 2.91
N ALA A 349 7.51 2.00 2.58
CA ALA A 349 7.93 3.39 2.67
C ALA A 349 8.38 3.89 1.29
N LYS A 350 8.96 5.08 1.19
CA LYS A 350 9.44 5.64 -0.09
C LYS A 350 10.92 5.42 -0.29
N GLU A 351 11.32 5.21 -1.54
CA GLU A 351 12.72 5.16 -1.96
C GLU A 351 12.82 5.71 -3.37
N THR A 352 13.95 6.34 -3.70
CA THR A 352 14.24 6.85 -5.03
C THR A 352 15.22 5.93 -5.73
N ASP A 353 14.86 5.45 -6.90
CA ASP A 353 15.79 4.73 -7.77
C ASP A 353 16.88 5.70 -8.28
N PRO A 354 18.17 5.46 -7.98
CA PRO A 354 19.25 6.37 -8.34
C PRO A 354 19.53 6.45 -9.85
N GLN A 355 19.13 5.45 -10.63
CA GLN A 355 19.31 5.43 -12.08
C GLN A 355 18.17 6.12 -12.82
N THR A 356 16.94 5.93 -12.34
CA THR A 356 15.73 6.43 -13.02
C THR A 356 15.17 7.70 -12.42
N GLY A 357 15.53 8.04 -11.17
CA GLY A 357 14.95 9.14 -10.41
C GLY A 357 13.50 8.88 -9.97
N ILE A 358 12.97 7.67 -10.19
CA ILE A 358 11.60 7.31 -9.84
C ILE A 358 11.51 7.05 -8.34
N ILE A 359 10.53 7.69 -7.70
CA ILE A 359 10.15 7.42 -6.31
C ILE A 359 9.13 6.28 -6.32
N TYR A 360 9.45 5.16 -5.65
CA TYR A 360 8.59 3.98 -5.59
C TYR A 360 8.20 3.60 -4.16
N ASN A 361 7.17 2.76 -4.01
CA ASN A 361 6.82 2.20 -2.70
C ASN A 361 7.76 1.02 -2.45
N LYS A 362 8.80 1.25 -1.65
CA LYS A 362 9.77 0.22 -1.27
C LYS A 362 9.11 -0.75 -0.28
N PRO A 363 8.95 -2.04 -0.64
CA PRO A 363 8.35 -3.03 0.24
C PRO A 363 9.21 -3.25 1.50
N ILE A 364 8.57 -3.50 2.64
CA ILE A 364 9.23 -3.88 3.89
C ILE A 364 8.98 -5.39 4.10
N PRO A 365 9.94 -6.27 3.78
CA PRO A 365 9.65 -7.70 3.61
C PRO A 365 9.05 -8.40 4.84
N TYR A 366 9.59 -8.12 6.03
CA TYR A 366 9.11 -8.77 7.26
C TYR A 366 7.70 -8.28 7.67
N GLN A 367 7.35 -7.03 7.36
CA GLN A 367 6.00 -6.49 7.57
C GLN A 367 5.00 -7.08 6.57
N ILE A 368 5.42 -7.26 5.31
CA ILE A 368 4.62 -7.96 4.30
C ILE A 368 4.35 -9.40 4.73
N GLU A 369 5.37 -10.11 5.18
CA GLU A 369 5.18 -11.47 5.70
C GLU A 369 4.22 -11.49 6.89
N TRP A 370 4.33 -10.54 7.82
CA TRP A 370 3.42 -10.42 8.94
C TRP A 370 1.98 -10.19 8.48
N LEU A 371 1.73 -9.21 7.62
CA LEU A 371 0.41 -8.94 7.04
C LEU A 371 -0.14 -10.18 6.33
N VAL A 372 0.66 -10.84 5.50
CA VAL A 372 0.27 -12.07 4.79
C VAL A 372 -0.14 -13.17 5.76
N ASN A 373 0.65 -13.43 6.82
CA ASN A 373 0.33 -14.43 7.82
C ASN A 373 -0.99 -14.10 8.56
N ARG A 374 -1.24 -12.82 8.85
CA ARG A 374 -2.50 -12.34 9.44
C ARG A 374 -3.68 -12.56 8.48
N THR A 375 -3.56 -12.15 7.22
CA THR A 375 -4.59 -12.31 6.20
C THR A 375 -4.93 -13.79 5.96
N LEU A 376 -3.93 -14.67 5.88
CA LEU A 376 -4.14 -16.12 5.73
C LEU A 376 -4.82 -16.75 6.95
N SER A 377 -4.55 -16.24 8.15
CA SER A 377 -5.24 -16.67 9.37
C SER A 377 -6.74 -16.34 9.33
N TRP A 378 -7.09 -15.15 8.82
CA TRP A 378 -8.49 -14.76 8.60
C TRP A 378 -9.17 -15.60 7.50
N ALA A 379 -8.48 -15.84 6.38
CA ALA A 379 -8.98 -16.73 5.33
C ALA A 379 -9.24 -18.15 5.86
N LYS A 380 -8.30 -18.67 6.67
CA LYS A 380 -8.46 -19.97 7.36
C LYS A 380 -9.67 -19.97 8.30
N LEU A 381 -9.88 -18.90 9.08
CA LEU A 381 -11.04 -18.79 9.97
C LEU A 381 -12.37 -18.83 9.20
N LYS A 382 -12.44 -18.18 8.02
CA LYS A 382 -13.61 -18.21 7.14
C LYS A 382 -13.90 -19.62 6.63
N ARG A 383 -12.86 -20.36 6.22
CA ARG A 383 -12.99 -21.71 5.63
C ARG A 383 -13.23 -22.81 6.66
N LEU A 384 -12.78 -22.64 7.91
CA LEU A 384 -12.91 -23.67 8.95
C LEU A 384 -14.38 -23.90 9.35
N PRO A 385 -14.85 -25.16 9.41
CA PRO A 385 -16.11 -25.50 10.08
C PRO A 385 -16.09 -25.08 11.54
N ASN A 386 -17.23 -24.60 12.07
CA ASN A 386 -17.33 -24.15 13.46
C ASN A 386 -16.91 -25.23 14.48
N SER A 387 -17.18 -26.50 14.20
CA SER A 387 -16.81 -27.63 15.06
C SER A 387 -15.29 -27.81 15.23
N LEU A 388 -14.50 -27.34 14.26
CA LEU A 388 -13.03 -27.44 14.27
C LEU A 388 -12.34 -26.15 14.75
N LYS A 389 -13.09 -25.06 14.94
CA LYS A 389 -12.53 -23.79 15.43
C LYS A 389 -12.12 -23.94 16.88
N LYS A 390 -10.86 -23.61 17.16
CA LYS A 390 -10.31 -23.50 18.52
C LYS A 390 -10.25 -22.03 18.91
N ILE A 391 -10.90 -21.66 20.00
CA ILE A 391 -11.10 -20.26 20.40
C ILE A 391 -10.66 -20.09 21.85
N VAL A 392 -9.82 -19.08 22.08
CA VAL A 392 -9.50 -18.61 23.43
C VAL A 392 -10.34 -17.37 23.70
N ILE A 393 -11.08 -17.38 24.81
CA ILE A 393 -11.81 -16.22 25.32
C ILE A 393 -11.09 -15.77 26.59
N THR A 394 -10.43 -14.63 26.51
CA THR A 394 -9.75 -14.04 27.66
C THR A 394 -10.72 -13.22 28.50
N TYR A 395 -10.53 -13.21 29.81
CA TYR A 395 -11.28 -12.36 30.73
C TYR A 395 -10.36 -11.69 31.73
N TYR A 396 -10.82 -10.58 32.29
CA TYR A 396 -10.03 -9.75 33.18
C TYR A 396 -9.77 -10.46 34.52
N SER A 397 -8.53 -10.38 35.03
CA SER A 397 -8.09 -10.96 36.31
C SER A 397 -6.78 -10.30 36.78
N GLU A 398 -6.73 -8.96 36.76
CA GLU A 398 -5.50 -8.18 36.95
C GLU A 398 -4.88 -8.35 38.36
N GLY A 399 -5.72 -8.38 39.39
CA GLY A 399 -5.27 -8.52 40.77
C GLY A 399 -5.18 -10.00 41.07
N GLY A 400 -4.05 -10.48 41.56
CA GLY A 400 -3.85 -11.89 41.95
C GLY A 400 -4.76 -12.39 43.10
N GLY A 401 -5.89 -11.73 43.35
CA GLY A 401 -6.98 -12.09 44.25
C GLY A 401 -8.30 -12.32 43.49
N LYS A 402 -9.31 -12.82 44.22
CA LYS A 402 -10.53 -13.37 43.63
C LYS A 402 -11.63 -12.35 43.29
N ALA A 403 -11.47 -11.09 43.70
CA ALA A 403 -12.55 -10.09 43.70
C ALA A 403 -12.88 -9.53 42.30
N ASN A 404 -11.92 -9.51 41.38
CA ASN A 404 -12.03 -8.80 40.10
C ASN A 404 -12.01 -9.76 38.89
N VAL A 405 -12.42 -11.01 39.05
CA VAL A 405 -12.37 -12.00 37.97
C VAL A 405 -13.57 -11.82 37.03
N GLY A 406 -13.32 -11.57 35.74
CA GLY A 406 -14.33 -11.47 34.69
C GLY A 406 -14.23 -10.17 33.89
N ALA A 407 -14.49 -9.04 34.54
CA ALA A 407 -14.43 -7.70 33.97
C ALA A 407 -14.02 -6.67 35.04
N ASP A 408 -13.47 -5.55 34.61
CA ASP A 408 -13.35 -4.35 35.44
C ASP A 408 -14.77 -3.88 35.84
N ILE A 409 -14.91 -3.43 37.09
CA ILE A 409 -16.18 -2.92 37.62
C ILE A 409 -16.67 -1.69 36.86
N ASP A 410 -15.77 -0.88 36.31
CA ASP A 410 -16.08 0.34 35.56
C ASP A 410 -16.63 0.04 34.15
N TYR A 411 -16.59 -1.22 33.70
CA TYR A 411 -17.13 -1.63 32.40
C TYR A 411 -18.63 -1.97 32.45
N TYR A 412 -19.25 -2.04 33.63
CA TYR A 412 -20.67 -2.39 33.81
C TYR A 412 -21.12 -3.67 33.06
N LEU A 413 -20.19 -4.60 32.84
CA LEU A 413 -20.42 -5.85 32.13
C LEU A 413 -20.47 -7.01 33.12
N ASN A 414 -21.62 -7.71 33.20
CA ASN A 414 -21.65 -9.01 33.85
C ASN A 414 -20.95 -10.03 32.93
N ALA A 415 -19.64 -10.19 33.12
CA ALA A 415 -18.79 -11.04 32.29
C ALA A 415 -19.21 -12.51 32.35
N GLN A 416 -19.56 -13.02 33.53
CA GLN A 416 -19.94 -14.41 33.76
C GLN A 416 -21.23 -14.75 33.03
N ALA A 417 -22.27 -13.92 33.17
CA ALA A 417 -23.51 -14.06 32.41
C ALA A 417 -23.27 -13.96 30.89
N SER A 418 -22.42 -13.03 30.47
CA SER A 418 -22.12 -12.79 29.05
C SER A 418 -21.37 -13.96 28.42
N ILE A 419 -20.36 -14.50 29.12
CA ILE A 419 -19.60 -15.68 28.67
C ILE A 419 -20.52 -16.90 28.63
N LYS A 420 -21.37 -17.12 29.64
CA LYS A 420 -22.35 -18.23 29.60
C LYS A 420 -23.24 -18.15 28.36
N ARG A 421 -23.85 -16.99 28.10
CA ARG A 421 -24.71 -16.77 26.92
C ARG A 421 -23.94 -16.94 25.60
N LEU A 422 -22.69 -16.50 25.56
CA LEU A 422 -21.82 -16.69 24.40
C LEU A 422 -21.56 -18.18 24.16
N LEU A 423 -21.22 -18.95 25.19
CA LEU A 423 -20.99 -20.40 25.10
C LEU A 423 -22.26 -21.15 24.64
N GLU A 424 -23.42 -20.77 25.14
CA GLU A 424 -24.72 -21.29 24.68
C GLU A 424 -24.93 -21.03 23.18
N ALA A 425 -24.79 -19.78 22.74
CA ALA A 425 -24.93 -19.39 21.33
C ALA A 425 -23.88 -20.06 20.43
N MET A 426 -22.66 -20.27 20.91
CA MET A 426 -21.62 -21.02 20.19
C MET A 426 -22.00 -22.50 20.03
N LYS A 427 -22.50 -23.14 21.09
CA LYS A 427 -22.98 -24.52 21.02
C LYS A 427 -24.12 -24.67 20.00
N GLU A 428 -25.09 -23.75 20.02
CA GLU A 428 -26.19 -23.71 19.05
C GLU A 428 -25.71 -23.54 17.60
N ARG A 429 -24.64 -22.77 17.39
CA ARG A 429 -23.99 -22.55 16.08
C ARG A 429 -23.02 -23.66 15.67
N GLY A 430 -22.97 -24.78 16.41
CA GLY A 430 -22.21 -25.96 16.06
C GLY A 430 -20.71 -25.92 16.43
N TYR A 431 -20.30 -25.01 17.31
CA TYR A 431 -18.96 -25.06 17.90
C TYR A 431 -18.85 -26.24 18.87
N TYR A 432 -17.67 -26.87 18.94
CA TYR A 432 -17.45 -28.02 19.81
C TYR A 432 -17.08 -27.57 21.23
N LEU A 433 -18.05 -27.62 22.16
CA LEU A 433 -17.86 -27.28 23.58
C LEU A 433 -17.61 -28.51 24.48
N GLY A 434 -17.31 -29.66 23.88
CA GLY A 434 -17.20 -30.94 24.59
C GLY A 434 -18.55 -31.62 24.83
N LYS A 435 -18.53 -32.74 25.55
CA LYS A 435 -19.71 -33.58 25.81
C LYS A 435 -20.44 -33.24 27.13
N LYS A 436 -19.80 -32.46 28.01
CA LYS A 436 -20.37 -32.10 29.30
C LYS A 436 -21.49 -31.06 29.13
N PRO A 437 -22.51 -31.04 30.01
CA PRO A 437 -23.44 -29.92 30.09
C PRO A 437 -22.70 -28.59 30.29
N LEU A 438 -23.26 -27.50 29.77
CA LEU A 438 -22.77 -26.17 30.10
C LEU A 438 -23.09 -25.86 31.56
N LEU A 439 -22.20 -25.12 32.20
CA LEU A 439 -22.33 -24.72 33.60
C LEU A 439 -23.40 -23.63 33.76
N SER A 440 -24.01 -23.57 34.94
CA SER A 440 -24.77 -22.41 35.36
C SER A 440 -23.87 -21.18 35.52
N GLU A 441 -24.48 -19.99 35.62
CA GLU A 441 -23.72 -18.73 35.79
C GLU A 441 -22.91 -18.75 37.10
N ASP A 442 -23.52 -19.20 38.20
CA ASP A 442 -22.88 -19.28 39.51
C ASP A 442 -21.73 -20.30 39.53
N GLU A 443 -21.91 -21.45 38.87
CA GLU A 443 -20.86 -22.47 38.75
C GLU A 443 -19.68 -21.94 37.92
N LEU A 444 -19.95 -21.26 36.80
CA LEU A 444 -18.92 -20.64 35.98
C LEU A 444 -18.17 -19.55 36.76
N ALA A 445 -18.89 -18.67 37.46
CA ALA A 445 -18.32 -17.62 38.29
C ALA A 445 -17.38 -18.19 39.36
N LYS A 446 -17.81 -19.25 40.04
CA LYS A 446 -17.02 -19.95 41.04
C LYS A 446 -15.74 -20.53 40.45
N LEU A 447 -15.83 -21.25 39.32
CA LEU A 447 -14.65 -21.85 38.67
C LEU A 447 -13.68 -20.79 38.16
N MET A 448 -14.18 -19.70 37.58
CA MET A 448 -13.33 -18.58 37.15
C MET A 448 -12.57 -18.00 38.36
N ALA A 449 -13.23 -17.81 39.50
CA ALA A 449 -12.60 -17.24 40.69
C ALA A 449 -11.63 -18.20 41.40
N GLU A 450 -11.95 -19.49 41.49
CA GLU A 450 -11.19 -20.46 42.29
C GLU A 450 -10.09 -21.18 41.49
N ILE A 451 -10.31 -21.42 40.19
CA ILE A 451 -9.41 -22.21 39.34
C ILE A 451 -8.84 -21.36 38.22
N GLY A 452 -9.69 -20.62 37.51
CA GLY A 452 -9.35 -19.86 36.31
C GLY A 452 -8.76 -18.46 36.57
N SER A 453 -8.28 -18.16 37.77
CA SER A 453 -7.74 -16.82 38.09
C SER A 453 -6.25 -16.87 38.34
N ASN A 454 -5.59 -15.74 38.07
CA ASN A 454 -4.19 -15.55 38.41
C ASN A 454 -3.97 -15.51 39.93
N ILE A 455 -2.75 -15.83 40.35
CA ILE A 455 -2.33 -15.80 41.75
C ILE A 455 -1.11 -14.90 41.92
N GLY A 456 -1.18 -14.03 42.92
CA GLY A 456 -0.05 -13.19 43.29
C GLY A 456 1.13 -14.00 43.83
N THR A 457 2.33 -13.47 43.66
CA THR A 457 3.59 -14.10 44.10
C THR A 457 3.66 -14.34 45.61
N TRP A 458 2.84 -13.63 46.39
CA TRP A 458 2.71 -13.79 47.85
C TRP A 458 1.94 -15.05 48.29
N ALA A 459 1.25 -15.76 47.39
CA ALA A 459 0.44 -16.93 47.71
C ALA A 459 0.89 -18.22 46.98
N PRO A 460 2.15 -18.66 47.13
CA PRO A 460 2.70 -19.80 46.39
C PRO A 460 1.97 -21.13 46.65
N GLY A 461 1.44 -21.34 47.87
CA GLY A 461 0.67 -22.56 48.20
C GLY A 461 -0.65 -22.66 47.44
N GLU A 462 -1.26 -21.52 47.11
CA GLU A 462 -2.52 -21.45 46.35
C GLU A 462 -2.28 -21.68 44.84
N LEU A 463 -1.09 -21.29 44.34
CA LEU A 463 -0.63 -21.65 43.00
C LEU A 463 -0.32 -23.16 42.91
N GLU A 464 0.40 -23.72 43.89
CA GLU A 464 0.66 -25.16 43.94
C GLU A 464 -0.63 -25.97 44.01
N LYS A 465 -1.61 -25.50 44.79
CA LYS A 465 -2.96 -26.09 44.83
C LYS A 465 -3.63 -26.09 43.46
N ARG A 466 -3.60 -24.96 42.73
CA ARG A 466 -4.13 -24.89 41.34
C ARG A 466 -3.44 -25.86 40.39
N VAL A 467 -2.12 -26.00 40.49
CA VAL A 467 -1.39 -26.95 39.64
C VAL A 467 -1.76 -28.39 39.94
N LYS A 468 -2.01 -28.72 41.22
CA LYS A 468 -2.39 -30.08 41.64
C LYS A 468 -3.86 -30.42 41.37
N GLU A 469 -4.76 -29.47 41.58
CA GLU A 469 -6.22 -29.69 41.59
C GLU A 469 -6.94 -29.14 40.35
N GLY A 470 -6.33 -28.19 39.64
CA GLY A 470 -6.97 -27.37 38.61
C GLY A 470 -6.67 -27.78 37.17
N GLN A 471 -7.29 -27.04 36.26
CA GLN A 471 -6.98 -27.07 34.83
C GLN A 471 -5.97 -25.96 34.53
N VAL A 472 -4.70 -26.35 34.39
CA VAL A 472 -3.61 -25.43 34.08
C VAL A 472 -2.81 -25.91 32.87
N ILE A 473 -2.27 -24.97 32.10
CA ILE A 473 -1.21 -25.23 31.13
C ILE A 473 0.12 -24.96 31.83
N LEU A 474 1.06 -25.90 31.72
CA LEU A 474 2.42 -25.77 32.22
C LEU A 474 3.39 -25.60 31.05
N ILE A 475 3.89 -24.38 30.86
CA ILE A 475 4.91 -24.10 29.85
C ILE A 475 6.27 -24.25 30.52
N SER A 476 7.07 -25.22 30.09
CA SER A 476 8.41 -25.42 30.65
C SER A 476 9.31 -24.21 30.39
N GLU A 477 10.23 -23.93 31.32
CA GLU A 477 11.26 -22.89 31.14
C GLU A 477 12.01 -23.04 29.81
N GLY A 478 12.37 -24.27 29.43
CA GLY A 478 13.04 -24.55 28.17
C GLY A 478 12.19 -24.26 26.92
N GLU A 479 10.87 -24.43 27.00
CA GLU A 479 9.96 -24.05 25.91
C GLU A 479 9.78 -22.54 25.81
N TYR A 480 9.53 -21.88 26.94
CA TYR A 480 9.46 -20.42 26.99
C TYR A 480 10.75 -19.77 26.48
N LEU A 481 11.92 -20.30 26.88
CA LEU A 481 13.22 -19.81 26.42
C LEU A 481 13.40 -19.92 24.91
N ARG A 482 12.86 -20.95 24.25
CA ARG A 482 12.92 -21.04 22.78
C ARG A 482 12.21 -19.86 22.14
N TRP A 483 10.98 -19.55 22.57
CA TRP A 483 10.22 -18.40 22.04
C TRP A 483 10.83 -17.06 22.44
N PHE A 484 11.26 -16.93 23.69
CA PHE A 484 11.88 -15.70 24.19
C PHE A 484 13.15 -15.36 23.40
N ASN A 485 13.91 -16.36 22.97
CA ASN A 485 15.12 -16.17 22.17
C ASN A 485 14.87 -15.76 20.71
N GLU A 486 13.63 -15.85 20.20
CA GLU A 486 13.24 -15.33 18.88
C GLU A 486 13.07 -13.80 18.88
N LEU A 487 12.96 -13.18 20.06
CA LEU A 487 12.83 -11.72 20.19
C LEU A 487 14.16 -11.00 19.89
N PRO A 488 14.10 -9.76 19.34
CA PRO A 488 15.26 -8.88 19.23
C PRO A 488 16.00 -8.67 20.57
N GLU A 489 17.33 -8.52 20.53
CA GLU A 489 18.16 -8.43 21.73
C GLU A 489 17.79 -7.25 22.66
N ASP A 490 17.45 -6.10 22.09
CA ASP A 490 16.96 -4.93 22.82
C ASP A 490 15.66 -5.24 23.56
N LYS A 491 14.72 -5.95 22.92
CA LYS A 491 13.47 -6.37 23.55
C LYS A 491 13.65 -7.42 24.63
N LYS A 492 14.59 -8.37 24.45
CA LYS A 492 14.96 -9.31 25.52
C LYS A 492 15.53 -8.59 26.72
N LYS A 493 16.40 -7.60 26.48
CA LYS A 493 16.99 -6.78 27.55
C LYS A 493 15.93 -5.99 28.31
N GLU A 494 15.00 -5.32 27.62
CA GLU A 494 13.89 -4.60 28.24
C GLU A 494 13.07 -5.51 29.18
N VAL A 495 12.73 -6.72 28.72
CA VAL A 495 12.00 -7.70 29.54
C VAL A 495 12.81 -8.17 30.75
N ILE A 496 14.10 -8.47 30.58
CA ILE A 496 14.97 -8.93 31.68
C ILE A 496 15.19 -7.84 32.72
N ASP A 497 15.40 -6.59 32.28
CA ASP A 497 15.62 -5.46 33.18
C ASP A 497 14.36 -5.18 34.04
N ALA A 498 13.15 -5.37 33.48
CA ALA A 498 11.89 -5.20 34.20
C ALA A 498 11.51 -6.42 35.08
N TRP A 499 11.66 -7.64 34.59
CA TRP A 499 11.06 -8.85 35.19
C TRP A 499 12.07 -9.88 35.70
N GLY A 500 13.36 -9.62 35.50
CA GLY A 500 14.44 -10.55 35.80
C GLY A 500 14.63 -11.62 34.72
N PRO A 501 15.58 -12.55 34.92
CA PRO A 501 15.87 -13.57 33.92
C PRO A 501 14.66 -14.50 33.71
N PRO A 502 14.44 -14.97 32.46
CA PRO A 502 13.40 -15.95 32.15
C PRO A 502 13.52 -17.20 33.06
N PRO A 503 12.39 -17.81 33.49
CA PRO A 503 11.00 -17.50 33.14
C PRO A 503 10.37 -16.43 34.04
N GLY A 504 11.17 -15.68 34.81
CA GLY A 504 10.70 -14.69 35.77
C GLY A 504 10.22 -15.32 37.09
N LYS A 505 9.30 -14.65 37.77
CA LYS A 505 8.74 -15.07 39.07
C LYS A 505 7.21 -15.09 39.12
N ILE A 506 6.55 -14.45 38.16
CA ILE A 506 5.09 -14.32 38.12
C ILE A 506 4.51 -15.62 37.57
N MET A 507 3.58 -16.23 38.31
CA MET A 507 2.94 -17.50 37.94
C MET A 507 3.96 -18.62 37.63
N VAL A 508 5.10 -18.64 38.32
CA VAL A 508 6.12 -19.68 38.15
C VAL A 508 5.99 -20.75 39.23
N TYR A 509 5.71 -21.98 38.81
CA TYR A 509 5.72 -23.16 39.65
C TYR A 509 7.01 -23.96 39.46
N SER A 510 7.58 -24.47 40.55
CA SER A 510 8.81 -25.28 40.53
C SER A 510 8.56 -26.61 41.20
N ASN A 511 9.06 -27.70 40.60
CA ASN A 511 9.07 -29.03 41.19
C ASN A 511 10.39 -29.75 40.87
N SER A 512 10.47 -31.06 41.11
CA SER A 512 11.67 -31.85 40.85
C SER A 512 12.08 -31.95 39.37
N THR A 513 11.17 -31.66 38.43
CA THR A 513 11.43 -31.77 36.98
C THR A 513 11.79 -30.44 36.33
N GLY A 514 11.62 -29.31 37.02
CA GLY A 514 12.05 -27.99 36.54
C GLY A 514 11.11 -26.85 36.96
N LYS A 515 11.21 -25.73 36.24
CA LYS A 515 10.35 -24.56 36.39
C LYS A 515 9.34 -24.47 35.25
N TYR A 516 8.14 -24.01 35.57
CA TYR A 516 7.03 -23.92 34.64
C TYR A 516 6.29 -22.58 34.82
N ILE A 517 5.99 -21.91 33.71
CA ILE A 517 5.00 -20.83 33.69
C ILE A 517 3.62 -21.49 33.69
N VAL A 518 2.77 -21.08 34.64
CA VAL A 518 1.43 -21.63 34.84
C VAL A 518 0.40 -20.69 34.21
N ILE A 519 -0.40 -21.20 33.28
CA ILE A 519 -1.57 -20.49 32.75
C ILE A 519 -2.83 -21.20 33.26
N PRO A 520 -3.60 -20.58 34.17
CA PRO A 520 -4.90 -21.09 34.57
C PRO A 520 -5.88 -21.07 33.40
N MET A 521 -6.75 -22.06 33.30
CA MET A 521 -7.76 -22.10 32.24
C MET A 521 -8.99 -22.92 32.63
N LEU A 522 -10.08 -22.72 31.88
CA LEU A 522 -11.26 -23.57 31.90
C LEU A 522 -11.52 -24.09 30.48
N GLU A 523 -11.50 -25.40 30.30
CA GLU A 523 -11.62 -26.04 28.98
C GLU A 523 -13.04 -26.56 28.70
N PHE A 524 -13.61 -26.10 27.60
CA PHE A 524 -14.89 -26.53 27.03
C PHE A 524 -14.67 -27.03 25.61
N GLY A 525 -14.17 -28.26 25.46
CA GLY A 525 -13.87 -28.84 24.15
C GLY A 525 -12.82 -28.03 23.40
N ASN A 526 -13.20 -27.38 22.30
CA ASN A 526 -12.31 -26.50 21.54
C ASN A 526 -12.31 -25.04 22.02
N ILE A 527 -13.07 -24.71 23.07
CA ILE A 527 -13.15 -23.37 23.64
C ILE A 527 -12.38 -23.33 24.96
N LEU A 528 -11.45 -22.40 25.09
CA LEU A 528 -10.64 -22.21 26.29
C LEU A 528 -10.96 -20.84 26.88
N LEU A 529 -11.35 -20.80 28.15
CA LEU A 529 -11.43 -19.56 28.89
C LEU A 529 -10.13 -19.39 29.69
N ALA A 530 -9.48 -18.24 29.59
CA ALA A 530 -8.26 -17.95 30.34
C ALA A 530 -8.30 -16.54 30.94
N PRO A 531 -7.73 -16.33 32.13
CA PRO A 531 -7.50 -14.98 32.62
C PRO A 531 -6.47 -14.28 31.73
N GLU A 532 -6.66 -12.98 31.52
CA GLU A 532 -5.59 -12.11 31.05
C GLU A 532 -4.42 -12.19 32.04
N PRO A 533 -3.14 -12.27 31.60
CA PRO A 533 -1.99 -12.31 32.49
C PRO A 533 -1.96 -11.12 33.47
N VAL A 534 -1.36 -11.33 34.64
CA VAL A 534 -1.12 -10.25 35.62
C VAL A 534 -0.27 -9.15 34.98
N TRP A 535 -0.70 -7.89 35.10
CA TRP A 535 0.01 -6.74 34.51
C TRP A 535 1.38 -6.46 35.16
N GLY A 536 1.57 -6.98 36.37
CA GLY A 536 2.87 -7.09 37.06
C GLY A 536 2.95 -6.29 38.34
#